data_AF-A0A0K8Q251-F1
#
_entry.id   AF-A0A0K8Q251-F1
#
_cell.length_a   1.000
_cell.length_b   1.000
_cell.length_c   1.000
_cell.angle_alpha   90.00
_cell.angle_beta   90.00
_cell.angle_gamma   90.00
#
_symmetry.space_group_name_H-M   'P 1'
#
loop_
_entity.id
_entity.type
_entity.pdbx_description
1 polymer ?
#
loop_
_entity_poly.entity_id
_entity_poly.type
_entity_poly.pdbx_seq_one_letter_code
_entity_poly.pdbx_strand_id
1 'polypeptide(L)'
;MTIIRDGKTIETLRLDEGQITQERIIRGMVGRDLESLYPDRDPKIGEEVLRIEDWSVRHPQDHTRMVVSNANLNVRKGEVVGLAGLMGAGRTELAMSVFGRTYGTATSGKVLKYGKEINTATVSDAIKHGIAYATEDRKLYGLNLIEDIKRNISMAALRKLVKRGWVDKNEETIVANGYRKSMNIKAPSVAAITGKLSGGNQQKVVLSKWMFSDPDVLILDEPTRGIDVAPSSRSTRSSPSSPPKEKQSS
;
A
#
# COMPACT_ATOMS: atom_id res chain seq x y z
N MET A 1 -1.66 11.85 -30.02
CA MET A 1 -1.80 11.48 -28.59
C MET A 1 -1.40 12.66 -27.72
N THR A 2 -2.26 13.08 -26.80
CA THR A 2 -1.95 14.22 -25.91
C THR A 2 -1.70 13.72 -24.49
N ILE A 3 -0.60 14.15 -23.90
CA ILE A 3 -0.20 13.83 -22.53
C ILE A 3 -0.57 15.02 -21.64
N ILE A 4 -1.38 14.77 -20.61
CA ILE A 4 -1.85 15.76 -19.64
C ILE A 4 -1.29 15.38 -18.27
N ARG A 5 -0.76 16.38 -17.54
CA ARG A 5 -0.26 16.22 -16.16
C ARG A 5 -0.61 17.48 -15.36
N ASP A 6 -1.05 17.31 -14.11
CA ASP A 6 -1.44 18.40 -13.21
C ASP A 6 -2.48 19.37 -13.82
N GLY A 7 -3.43 18.82 -14.59
CA GLY A 7 -4.48 19.59 -15.26
C GLY A 7 -3.99 20.44 -16.44
N LYS A 8 -2.75 20.23 -16.90
CA LYS A 8 -2.13 20.97 -18.01
C LYS A 8 -1.70 20.02 -19.11
N THR A 9 -1.84 20.45 -20.36
CA THR A 9 -1.23 19.76 -21.50
C THR A 9 0.28 19.88 -21.41
N ILE A 10 0.97 18.74 -21.31
CA ILE A 10 2.43 18.67 -21.26
C ILE A 10 3.01 18.56 -22.66
N GLU A 11 2.45 17.65 -23.47
CA GLU A 11 2.94 17.37 -24.82
C GLU A 11 1.82 16.81 -25.69
N THR A 12 1.82 17.13 -26.99
CA THR A 12 0.98 16.45 -27.97
C THR A 12 1.90 15.77 -28.98
N LEU A 13 1.91 14.44 -28.96
CA LEU A 13 2.68 13.59 -29.84
C LEU A 13 1.84 13.26 -31.07
N ARG A 14 2.32 13.63 -32.25
CA ARG A 14 1.67 13.28 -33.50
C ARG A 14 2.26 11.97 -34.05
N LEU A 15 1.40 11.06 -34.50
CA LEU A 15 1.77 9.69 -34.91
C LEU A 15 2.59 9.67 -36.21
N ASP A 16 2.54 10.76 -36.97
CA ASP A 16 3.18 10.99 -38.27
C ASP A 16 4.58 11.64 -38.16
N GLU A 17 4.96 12.18 -37.00
CA GLU A 17 6.19 12.99 -36.83
C GLU A 17 7.35 12.24 -36.13
N GLY A 18 7.27 10.91 -35.98
CA GLY A 18 8.37 10.07 -35.50
C GLY A 18 7.94 8.86 -34.66
N GLN A 19 8.92 8.10 -34.16
CA GLN A 19 8.65 6.96 -33.28
C GLN A 19 8.15 7.42 -31.90
N ILE A 20 6.86 7.24 -31.64
CA ILE A 20 6.27 7.36 -30.30
C ILE A 20 6.68 6.11 -29.51
N THR A 21 7.68 6.25 -28.64
CA THR A 21 8.11 5.16 -27.75
C THR A 21 7.35 5.19 -26.43
N GLN A 22 7.10 4.01 -25.84
CA GLN A 22 6.45 3.88 -24.54
C GLN A 22 7.19 4.66 -23.45
N GLU A 23 8.53 4.68 -23.49
CA GLU A 23 9.37 5.44 -22.57
C GLU A 23 9.12 6.95 -22.64
N ARG A 24 8.96 7.52 -23.86
CA ARG A 24 8.66 8.94 -24.05
C ARG A 24 7.29 9.29 -23.49
N ILE A 25 6.31 8.42 -23.68
CA ILE A 25 4.96 8.58 -23.10
C ILE A 25 5.05 8.60 -21.57
N ILE A 26 5.72 7.61 -20.98
CA ILE A 26 5.87 7.50 -19.53
C ILE A 26 6.62 8.72 -18.97
N ARG A 27 7.69 9.17 -19.63
CA ARG A 27 8.44 10.37 -19.24
C ARG A 27 7.55 11.62 -19.29
N GLY A 28 6.72 11.80 -20.32
CA GLY A 28 5.75 12.89 -20.38
C GLY A 28 4.73 12.85 -19.25
N MET A 29 4.22 11.66 -18.92
CA MET A 29 3.24 11.45 -17.85
C MET A 29 3.81 11.72 -16.45
N VAL A 30 5.08 11.33 -16.21
CA VAL A 30 5.68 11.37 -14.86
C VAL A 30 6.58 12.59 -14.64
N GLY A 31 7.18 13.15 -15.70
CA GLY A 31 8.01 14.37 -15.62
C GLY A 31 9.43 14.19 -15.13
N ARG A 32 9.97 12.97 -15.18
CA ARG A 32 11.34 12.62 -14.77
C ARG A 32 11.82 11.38 -15.53
N ASP A 33 13.12 11.16 -15.57
CA ASP A 33 13.70 9.98 -16.22
C ASP A 33 13.26 8.68 -15.56
N LEU A 34 13.10 7.62 -16.36
CA LEU A 34 12.58 6.32 -15.91
C LEU A 34 13.45 5.71 -14.80
N GLU A 35 14.76 5.93 -14.86
CA GLU A 35 15.74 5.48 -13.86
C GLU A 35 15.47 6.10 -12.47
N SER A 36 14.90 7.31 -12.43
CA SER A 36 14.53 7.97 -11.16
C SER A 36 13.22 7.44 -10.55
N LEU A 37 12.45 6.63 -11.30
CA LEU A 37 11.22 5.98 -10.80
C LEU A 37 11.51 4.73 -9.99
N TYR A 38 12.57 4.01 -10.35
CA TYR A 38 12.96 2.74 -9.76
C TYR A 38 14.42 2.82 -9.34
N PRO A 39 14.73 3.46 -8.19
CA PRO A 39 16.09 3.49 -7.70
C PRO A 39 16.60 2.06 -7.48
N ASP A 40 17.84 1.80 -7.85
CA ASP A 40 18.48 0.50 -7.59
C ASP A 40 18.39 0.18 -6.10
N ARG A 41 17.83 -1.00 -5.82
CA ARG A 41 17.78 -1.57 -4.48
C ARG A 41 18.64 -2.82 -4.49
N ASP A 42 19.48 -2.98 -3.47
CA ASP A 42 20.16 -4.23 -3.18
C ASP A 42 19.39 -4.95 -2.04
N PRO A 43 18.37 -5.77 -2.36
CA PRO A 43 17.55 -6.41 -1.35
C PRO A 43 18.32 -7.54 -0.67
N LYS A 44 18.46 -7.45 0.65
CA LYS A 44 18.90 -8.57 1.49
C LYS A 44 17.72 -9.48 1.78
N ILE A 45 17.44 -10.41 0.87
CA ILE A 45 16.37 -11.39 1.02
C ILE A 45 16.75 -12.41 2.10
N GLY A 46 15.88 -12.55 3.09
CA GLY A 46 16.07 -13.48 4.21
C GLY A 46 15.36 -14.82 4.05
N GLU A 47 15.03 -15.43 5.18
CA GLU A 47 14.27 -16.68 5.26
C GLU A 47 12.81 -16.53 4.78
N GLU A 48 12.16 -17.66 4.53
CA GLU A 48 10.73 -17.69 4.19
C GLU A 48 9.87 -17.28 5.39
N VAL A 49 9.03 -16.27 5.19
CA VAL A 49 8.16 -15.72 6.23
C VAL A 49 6.75 -16.27 6.10
N LEU A 50 6.22 -16.38 4.88
CA LEU A 50 4.87 -16.84 4.61
C LEU A 50 4.87 -17.85 3.47
N ARG A 51 4.06 -18.90 3.64
CA ARG A 51 3.74 -19.85 2.59
C ARG A 51 2.24 -20.15 2.58
N ILE A 52 1.67 -20.19 1.39
CA ILE A 52 0.31 -20.62 1.10
C ILE A 52 0.44 -21.88 0.26
N GLU A 53 -0.17 -22.97 0.70
CA GLU A 53 -0.13 -24.29 0.04
C GLU A 53 -1.54 -24.75 -0.32
N ASP A 54 -1.73 -25.18 -1.57
CA ASP A 54 -2.96 -25.78 -2.10
C ASP A 54 -4.26 -25.04 -1.74
N TRP A 55 -4.19 -23.71 -1.71
CA TRP A 55 -5.28 -22.86 -1.25
C TRP A 55 -6.38 -22.76 -2.29
N SER A 56 -7.59 -23.12 -1.89
CA SER A 56 -8.76 -23.12 -2.77
C SER A 56 -9.94 -22.43 -2.13
N VAL A 57 -10.66 -21.65 -2.93
CA VAL A 57 -11.75 -20.77 -2.49
C VAL A 57 -12.92 -20.89 -3.45
N ARG A 58 -14.10 -21.19 -2.91
CA ARG A 58 -15.37 -21.14 -3.64
C ARG A 58 -16.00 -19.75 -3.57
N HIS A 59 -16.74 -19.40 -4.62
CA HIS A 59 -17.52 -18.17 -4.65
C HIS A 59 -18.54 -18.15 -3.49
N PRO A 60 -18.75 -17.01 -2.80
CA PRO A 60 -19.60 -16.96 -1.60
C PRO A 60 -21.09 -17.24 -1.87
N GLN A 61 -21.57 -16.95 -3.09
CA GLN A 61 -22.97 -17.13 -3.49
C GLN A 61 -23.18 -18.32 -4.44
N ASP A 62 -22.13 -18.74 -5.14
CA ASP A 62 -22.19 -19.84 -6.11
C ASP A 62 -21.18 -20.90 -5.70
N HIS A 63 -21.61 -21.82 -4.84
CA HIS A 63 -20.73 -22.85 -4.31
C HIS A 63 -20.22 -23.84 -5.38
N THR A 64 -20.76 -23.82 -6.60
CA THR A 64 -20.24 -24.63 -7.71
C THR A 64 -18.99 -24.00 -8.32
N ARG A 65 -18.86 -22.67 -8.24
CA ARG A 65 -17.78 -21.90 -8.84
C ARG A 65 -16.55 -21.84 -7.93
N MET A 66 -15.45 -22.41 -8.42
CA MET A 66 -14.11 -22.18 -7.85
C MET A 66 -13.57 -20.84 -8.35
N VAL A 67 -13.17 -19.96 -7.42
CA VAL A 67 -12.57 -18.65 -7.74
C VAL A 67 -11.06 -18.71 -7.63
N VAL A 68 -10.57 -19.43 -6.64
CA VAL A 68 -9.15 -19.75 -6.48
C VAL A 68 -9.03 -21.27 -6.40
N SER A 69 -8.12 -21.86 -7.18
CA SER A 69 -7.91 -23.30 -7.24
C SER A 69 -6.43 -23.63 -7.06
N ASN A 70 -6.10 -24.35 -5.98
CA ASN A 70 -4.76 -24.86 -5.66
C ASN A 70 -3.66 -23.79 -5.76
N ALA A 71 -3.92 -22.60 -5.21
CA ALA A 71 -2.96 -21.52 -5.20
C ALA A 71 -1.81 -21.84 -4.25
N ASN A 72 -0.59 -21.66 -4.77
CA ASN A 72 0.65 -21.87 -4.05
C ASN A 72 1.50 -20.59 -4.15
N LEU A 73 1.92 -20.05 -3.00
CA LEU A 73 2.70 -18.81 -2.94
C LEU A 73 3.64 -18.85 -1.74
N ASN A 74 4.87 -18.38 -1.91
CA ASN A 74 5.78 -18.15 -0.79
C ASN A 74 6.40 -16.75 -0.87
N VAL A 75 6.70 -16.18 0.30
CA VAL A 75 7.27 -14.84 0.45
C VAL A 75 8.37 -14.87 1.50
N ARG A 76 9.53 -14.30 1.16
CA ARG A 76 10.70 -14.21 2.04
C ARG A 76 10.82 -12.83 2.69
N LYS A 77 11.58 -12.77 3.79
CA LYS A 77 11.81 -11.52 4.52
C LYS A 77 12.52 -10.50 3.63
N GLY A 78 11.96 -9.30 3.54
CA GLY A 78 12.51 -8.21 2.72
C GLY A 78 12.20 -8.32 1.22
N GLU A 79 11.50 -9.39 0.80
CA GLU A 79 11.07 -9.58 -0.58
C GLU A 79 9.80 -8.78 -0.89
N VAL A 80 9.68 -8.31 -2.12
CA VAL A 80 8.45 -7.72 -2.66
C VAL A 80 7.97 -8.62 -3.79
N VAL A 81 6.86 -9.31 -3.58
CA VAL A 81 6.26 -10.22 -4.57
C VAL A 81 5.06 -9.54 -5.24
N GLY A 82 5.06 -9.51 -6.57
CA GLY A 82 3.94 -9.01 -7.37
C GLY A 82 3.03 -10.15 -7.83
N LEU A 83 1.73 -10.06 -7.51
CA LEU A 83 0.71 -10.96 -8.05
C LEU A 83 0.00 -10.28 -9.22
N ALA A 84 0.28 -10.72 -10.44
CA ALA A 84 -0.30 -10.19 -11.66
C ALA A 84 -1.26 -11.20 -12.31
N GLY A 85 -2.29 -10.69 -13.00
CA GLY A 85 -3.30 -11.51 -13.66
C GLY A 85 -4.45 -10.65 -14.19
N LEU A 86 -5.20 -11.20 -15.14
CA LEU A 86 -6.38 -10.53 -15.70
C LEU A 86 -7.43 -10.23 -14.62
N MET A 87 -8.34 -9.29 -14.89
CA MET A 87 -9.47 -9.03 -14.01
C MET A 87 -10.29 -10.33 -13.83
N GLY A 88 -10.60 -10.66 -12.58
CA GLY A 88 -11.27 -11.92 -12.24
C GLY A 88 -10.35 -13.14 -12.11
N ALA A 89 -9.03 -12.98 -12.21
CA ALA A 89 -8.07 -14.08 -11.99
C ALA A 89 -7.94 -14.53 -10.52
N GLY A 90 -8.74 -13.98 -9.59
CA GLY A 90 -8.75 -14.39 -8.19
C GLY A 90 -7.67 -13.73 -7.32
N ARG A 91 -7.04 -12.63 -7.76
CA ARG A 91 -5.96 -11.94 -7.02
C ARG A 91 -6.45 -11.39 -5.68
N THR A 92 -7.48 -10.54 -5.74
CA THR A 92 -8.14 -9.93 -4.58
C THR A 92 -8.79 -11.00 -3.72
N GLU A 93 -9.43 -12.00 -4.34
CA GLU A 93 -10.12 -13.08 -3.66
C GLU A 93 -9.16 -14.01 -2.91
N LEU A 94 -7.97 -14.29 -3.46
CA LEU A 94 -6.90 -14.97 -2.76
C LEU A 94 -6.45 -14.17 -1.53
N ALA A 95 -6.16 -12.88 -1.71
CA ALA A 95 -5.72 -12.02 -0.60
C ALA A 95 -6.77 -11.93 0.52
N MET A 96 -8.04 -11.67 0.17
CA MET A 96 -9.15 -11.55 1.12
C MET A 96 -9.49 -12.88 1.81
N SER A 97 -9.41 -14.00 1.09
CA SER A 97 -9.66 -15.32 1.69
C SER A 97 -8.57 -15.73 2.68
N VAL A 98 -7.31 -15.45 2.38
CA VAL A 98 -6.18 -15.66 3.29
C VAL A 98 -6.24 -14.71 4.48
N PHE A 99 -6.65 -13.46 4.25
CA PHE A 99 -6.83 -12.46 5.30
C PHE A 99 -8.20 -12.55 5.97
N GLY A 100 -8.35 -13.51 6.88
CA GLY A 100 -9.53 -13.57 7.74
C GLY A 100 -10.79 -14.13 7.09
N ARG A 101 -10.65 -14.87 5.97
CA ARG A 101 -11.78 -15.43 5.20
C ARG A 101 -12.83 -14.39 4.84
N THR A 102 -12.38 -13.18 4.52
CA THR A 102 -13.28 -12.06 4.18
C THR A 102 -13.88 -12.18 2.78
N TYR A 103 -13.45 -13.18 2.00
CA TYR A 103 -14.07 -13.57 0.74
C TYR A 103 -14.27 -15.09 0.67
N GLY A 104 -15.44 -15.49 0.16
CA GLY A 104 -15.74 -16.87 -0.21
C GLY A 104 -15.68 -17.86 0.97
N THR A 105 -15.54 -19.13 0.64
CA THR A 105 -15.30 -20.19 1.62
C THR A 105 -14.04 -20.93 1.23
N ALA A 106 -13.02 -20.87 2.10
CA ALA A 106 -11.81 -21.66 1.94
C ALA A 106 -12.16 -23.15 2.06
N THR A 107 -11.89 -23.92 1.01
CA THR A 107 -12.24 -25.35 0.95
C THR A 107 -11.07 -26.26 1.26
N SER A 108 -9.84 -25.81 0.99
CA SER A 108 -8.62 -26.57 1.21
C SER A 108 -7.41 -25.64 1.31
N GLY A 109 -6.28 -26.24 1.70
CA GLY A 109 -4.99 -25.58 1.76
C GLY A 109 -4.64 -25.07 3.15
N LYS A 110 -3.41 -24.57 3.25
CA LYS A 110 -2.80 -24.16 4.52
C LYS A 110 -2.04 -22.85 4.36
N VAL A 111 -1.96 -22.11 5.45
CA VAL A 111 -1.09 -20.93 5.56
C VAL A 111 -0.05 -21.25 6.61
N LEU A 112 1.22 -21.15 6.24
CA LEU A 112 2.35 -21.34 7.14
C LEU A 112 3.08 -20.02 7.32
N LYS A 113 3.51 -19.75 8.55
CA LYS A 113 4.39 -18.64 8.89
C LYS A 113 5.64 -19.18 9.58
N TYR A 114 6.82 -18.86 9.06
CA TYR A 114 8.09 -19.44 9.52
C TYR A 114 8.03 -20.98 9.65
N GLY A 115 7.47 -21.63 8.63
CA GLY A 115 7.31 -23.10 8.58
C GLY A 115 6.26 -23.70 9.52
N LYS A 116 5.53 -22.89 10.30
CA LYS A 116 4.46 -23.36 11.19
C LYS A 116 3.10 -23.02 10.62
N GLU A 117 2.20 -23.99 10.53
CA GLU A 117 0.81 -23.76 10.15
C GLU A 117 0.13 -22.79 11.13
N ILE A 118 -0.54 -21.77 10.59
CA ILE A 118 -1.24 -20.74 11.35
C ILE A 118 -2.71 -20.68 10.95
N ASN A 119 -3.55 -20.25 11.89
CA ASN A 119 -4.96 -20.01 11.61
C ASN A 119 -5.15 -18.57 11.13
N THR A 120 -5.75 -18.39 9.96
CA THR A 120 -6.13 -17.08 9.42
C THR A 120 -7.64 -16.99 9.15
N ALA A 121 -8.44 -17.74 9.90
CA ALA A 121 -9.89 -17.83 9.70
C ALA A 121 -10.64 -16.52 10.02
N THR A 122 -10.07 -15.66 10.87
CA THR A 122 -10.62 -14.33 11.17
C THR A 122 -9.59 -13.24 10.95
N VAL A 123 -10.05 -12.01 10.73
CA VAL A 123 -9.16 -10.84 10.59
C VAL A 123 -8.29 -10.66 11.84
N SER A 124 -8.85 -10.91 13.03
CA SER A 124 -8.09 -10.83 14.28
C SER A 124 -6.99 -11.89 14.38
N ASP A 125 -7.23 -13.10 13.87
CA ASP A 125 -6.22 -14.16 13.87
C ASP A 125 -5.10 -13.84 12.87
N ALA A 126 -5.45 -13.36 11.67
CA ALA A 126 -4.47 -12.93 10.67
C ALA A 126 -3.56 -11.81 11.22
N ILE A 127 -4.14 -10.78 11.85
CA ILE A 127 -3.38 -9.69 12.48
C ILE A 127 -2.50 -10.21 13.62
N LYS A 128 -3.00 -11.11 14.48
CA LYS A 128 -2.22 -11.73 15.56
C LYS A 128 -1.01 -12.51 15.03
N HIS A 129 -1.14 -13.09 13.84
CA HIS A 129 -0.05 -13.75 13.14
C HIS A 129 0.80 -12.80 12.30
N GLY A 130 0.62 -11.48 12.40
CA GLY A 130 1.47 -10.49 11.71
C GLY A 130 1.16 -10.36 10.22
N ILE A 131 -0.04 -10.73 9.78
CA ILE A 131 -0.50 -10.52 8.40
C ILE A 131 -1.42 -9.30 8.40
N ALA A 132 -1.19 -8.38 7.47
CA ALA A 132 -2.06 -7.24 7.21
C ALA A 132 -2.47 -7.16 5.74
N TYR A 133 -3.64 -6.61 5.46
CA TYR A 133 -4.19 -6.47 4.12
C TYR A 133 -4.73 -5.05 3.90
N ALA A 134 -4.09 -4.30 3.01
CA ALA A 134 -4.59 -3.03 2.52
C ALA A 134 -5.42 -3.27 1.25
N THR A 135 -6.73 -3.18 1.40
CA THR A 135 -7.72 -3.35 0.33
C THR A 135 -7.64 -2.29 -0.76
N GLU A 136 -8.09 -2.67 -1.97
CA GLU A 136 -8.36 -1.76 -3.09
C GLU A 136 -9.49 -0.77 -2.74
N ASP A 137 -10.60 -1.25 -2.15
CA ASP A 137 -11.72 -0.39 -1.74
C ASP A 137 -11.53 0.10 -0.30
N ARG A 138 -10.63 1.08 -0.16
CA ARG A 138 -10.35 1.73 1.11
C ARG A 138 -11.57 2.39 1.76
N LYS A 139 -12.59 2.78 0.98
CA LYS A 139 -13.76 3.49 1.50
C LYS A 139 -14.73 2.51 2.13
N LEU A 140 -14.89 1.34 1.53
CA LEU A 140 -15.81 0.31 2.00
C LEU A 140 -15.19 -0.56 3.09
N TYR A 141 -13.95 -1.04 2.89
CA TYR A 141 -13.32 -2.02 3.81
C TYR A 141 -12.10 -1.49 4.56
N GLY A 142 -11.46 -0.42 4.07
CA GLY A 142 -10.20 0.08 4.65
C GLY A 142 -10.37 1.03 5.83
N LEU A 143 -11.35 1.93 5.75
CA LEU A 143 -11.50 3.09 6.64
C LEU A 143 -12.90 3.18 7.22
N ASN A 144 -12.97 3.69 8.45
CA ASN A 144 -14.19 4.28 8.97
C ASN A 144 -14.19 5.78 8.62
N LEU A 145 -14.94 6.15 7.58
CA LEU A 145 -14.92 7.51 7.02
C LEU A 145 -15.58 8.58 7.91
N ILE A 146 -16.45 8.17 8.84
CA ILE A 146 -17.07 9.09 9.80
C ILE A 146 -16.20 9.34 11.03
N GLU A 147 -15.17 8.52 11.25
CA GLU A 147 -14.22 8.65 12.35
C GLU A 147 -13.00 9.50 11.99
N ASP A 148 -12.30 9.95 13.03
CA ASP A 148 -11.07 10.72 12.88
C ASP A 148 -9.86 9.86 12.43
N ILE A 149 -8.79 10.54 12.00
CA ILE A 149 -7.54 9.90 11.56
C ILE A 149 -6.97 9.03 12.69
N LYS A 150 -6.95 9.56 13.91
CA LYS A 150 -6.42 8.89 15.10
C LYS A 150 -7.06 7.51 15.30
N ARG A 151 -8.40 7.46 15.29
CA ARG A 151 -9.16 6.23 15.48
C ARG A 151 -8.95 5.24 14.35
N ASN A 152 -8.89 5.73 13.10
CA ASN A 152 -8.60 4.87 11.96
C ASN A 152 -7.22 4.21 12.05
N ILE A 153 -6.19 4.96 12.45
CA ILE A 153 -4.83 4.44 12.61
C ILE A 153 -4.76 3.40 13.75
N SER A 154 -5.40 3.67 14.88
CA SER A 154 -5.30 2.79 16.06
C SER A 154 -6.11 1.51 15.94
N MET A 155 -7.18 1.49 15.14
CA MET A 155 -8.22 0.46 15.17
C MET A 155 -7.71 -0.97 14.93
N ALA A 156 -6.74 -1.16 14.02
CA ALA A 156 -6.21 -2.50 13.71
C ALA A 156 -5.40 -3.11 14.85
N ALA A 157 -4.84 -2.30 15.74
CA ALA A 157 -3.99 -2.75 16.83
C ALA A 157 -4.35 -2.06 18.16
N LEU A 158 -5.64 -1.81 18.39
CA LEU A 158 -6.14 -1.05 19.53
C LEU A 158 -5.66 -1.62 20.88
N ARG A 159 -5.49 -2.95 20.96
CA ARG A 159 -4.96 -3.64 22.15
C ARG A 159 -3.59 -3.12 22.61
N LYS A 160 -2.76 -2.59 21.70
CA LYS A 160 -1.47 -1.96 22.04
C LYS A 160 -1.62 -0.69 22.88
N LEU A 161 -2.80 -0.07 22.83
CA LEU A 161 -3.12 1.19 23.49
C LEU A 161 -4.05 1.00 24.70
N VAL A 162 -4.41 -0.25 25.03
CA VAL A 162 -5.29 -0.54 26.16
C VAL A 162 -4.46 -0.70 27.42
N LYS A 163 -4.75 0.12 28.44
CA LYS A 163 -4.21 0.00 29.79
C LYS A 163 -5.38 -0.25 30.76
N ARG A 164 -5.32 -1.35 31.51
CA ARG A 164 -6.36 -1.73 32.50
C ARG A 164 -7.79 -1.75 31.93
N GLY A 165 -7.96 -2.17 30.67
CA GLY A 165 -9.26 -2.24 30.00
C GLY A 165 -9.72 -0.95 29.29
N TRP A 166 -8.99 0.15 29.42
CA TRP A 166 -9.32 1.43 28.80
C TRP A 166 -8.29 1.83 27.76
N VAL A 167 -8.75 2.45 26.67
CA VAL A 167 -7.85 3.02 25.64
C VAL A 167 -7.20 4.29 26.18
N ASP A 168 -5.87 4.32 26.18
CA ASP A 168 -5.08 5.51 26.49
C ASP A 168 -5.15 6.49 25.31
N LYS A 169 -6.06 7.48 25.42
CA LYS A 169 -6.29 8.48 24.37
C LYS A 169 -5.07 9.37 24.11
N ASN A 170 -4.23 9.58 25.11
CA ASN A 170 -3.01 10.38 24.96
C ASN A 170 -2.00 9.61 24.11
N GLU A 171 -1.78 8.33 24.44
CA GLU A 171 -0.91 7.45 23.65
C GLU A 171 -1.43 7.29 22.22
N GLU A 172 -2.75 7.12 22.04
CA GLU A 172 -3.38 7.05 20.73
C GLU A 172 -3.09 8.31 19.88
N THR A 173 -3.16 9.49 20.52
CA THR A 173 -2.85 10.78 19.88
C THR A 173 -1.37 10.92 19.51
N ILE A 174 -0.46 10.43 20.36
CA ILE A 174 0.98 10.44 20.11
C ILE A 174 1.30 9.55 18.89
N VAL A 175 0.80 8.31 18.90
CA VAL A 175 0.96 7.36 17.79
C VAL A 175 0.41 7.93 16.48
N ALA A 176 -0.81 8.44 16.50
CA ALA A 176 -1.44 8.99 15.30
C ALA A 176 -0.66 10.19 14.74
N ASN A 177 -0.12 11.06 15.60
CA ASN A 177 0.71 12.18 15.14
C ASN A 177 2.04 11.71 14.56
N GLY A 178 2.62 10.65 15.12
CA GLY A 178 3.80 9.98 14.57
C GLY A 178 3.58 9.53 13.13
N TYR A 179 2.50 8.80 12.88
CA TYR A 179 2.12 8.36 11.52
C TYR A 179 1.73 9.50 10.59
N ARG A 180 0.98 10.51 11.09
CA ARG A 180 0.67 11.72 10.32
C ARG A 180 1.93 12.38 9.79
N LYS A 181 2.98 12.47 10.61
CA LYS A 181 4.29 13.04 10.23
C LYS A 181 5.05 12.11 9.28
N SER A 182 5.24 10.83 9.63
CA SER A 182 6.06 9.89 8.85
C SER A 182 5.46 9.59 7.48
N MET A 183 4.15 9.45 7.38
CA MET A 183 3.42 9.19 6.13
C MET A 183 3.03 10.48 5.39
N ASN A 184 3.37 11.64 5.95
CA ASN A 184 3.05 12.96 5.39
C ASN A 184 1.55 13.10 5.04
N ILE A 185 0.69 12.76 6.01
CA ILE A 185 -0.76 12.92 5.91
C ILE A 185 -1.08 14.42 6.10
N LYS A 186 -1.60 15.05 5.04
CA LYS A 186 -2.00 16.45 5.02
C LYS A 186 -3.37 16.62 5.66
N ALA A 187 -3.37 16.99 6.93
CA ALA A 187 -4.57 17.31 7.72
C ALA A 187 -4.20 18.33 8.81
N PRO A 188 -5.16 19.17 9.27
CA PRO A 188 -4.92 20.15 10.33
C PRO A 188 -4.52 19.47 11.65
N SER A 189 -5.12 18.33 11.98
CA SER A 189 -4.76 17.50 13.13
C SER A 189 -5.22 16.06 12.92
N VAL A 190 -4.85 15.15 13.83
CA VAL A 190 -5.31 13.75 13.82
C VAL A 190 -6.79 13.61 14.25
N ALA A 191 -7.42 14.69 14.72
CA ALA A 191 -8.85 14.75 15.01
C ALA A 191 -9.69 15.09 13.77
N ALA A 192 -9.07 15.33 12.61
CA ALA A 192 -9.80 15.56 11.37
C ALA A 192 -10.54 14.29 10.93
N ILE A 193 -11.78 14.45 10.46
CA ILE A 193 -12.60 13.36 9.93
C ILE A 193 -11.98 12.79 8.66
N THR A 194 -11.76 11.48 8.64
CA THR A 194 -11.03 10.80 7.55
C THR A 194 -11.76 10.91 6.21
N GLY A 195 -13.09 10.88 6.22
CA GLY A 195 -13.92 11.04 5.03
C GLY A 195 -13.76 12.38 4.31
N LYS A 196 -13.28 13.43 5.00
CA LYS A 196 -13.05 14.78 4.42
C LYS A 196 -11.67 14.94 3.78
N LEU A 197 -10.79 13.93 3.90
CA LEU A 197 -9.45 13.97 3.31
C LEU A 197 -9.49 13.63 1.82
N SER A 198 -8.50 14.10 1.07
CA SER A 198 -8.29 13.65 -0.32
C SER A 198 -7.97 12.15 -0.38
N GLY A 199 -8.22 11.53 -1.53
CA GLY A 199 -7.99 10.09 -1.74
C GLY A 199 -6.58 9.62 -1.38
N GLY A 200 -5.55 10.38 -1.76
CA GLY A 200 -4.17 10.08 -1.39
C GLY A 200 -3.88 10.16 0.11
N ASN A 201 -4.53 11.08 0.84
CA ASN A 201 -4.42 11.14 2.30
C ASN A 201 -5.20 10.01 2.97
N GLN A 202 -6.35 9.63 2.44
CA GLN A 202 -7.08 8.43 2.89
C GLN A 202 -6.23 7.16 2.73
N GLN A 203 -5.54 6.99 1.60
CA GLN A 203 -4.64 5.84 1.41
C GLN A 203 -3.52 5.82 2.45
N LYS A 204 -2.90 6.97 2.72
CA LYS A 204 -1.85 7.08 3.75
C LYS A 204 -2.38 6.71 5.14
N VAL A 205 -3.63 7.05 5.45
CA VAL A 205 -4.28 6.64 6.71
C VAL A 205 -4.50 5.12 6.76
N VAL A 206 -4.98 4.50 5.68
CA VAL A 206 -5.11 3.02 5.59
C VAL A 206 -3.77 2.33 5.79
N LEU A 207 -2.72 2.80 5.11
CA LEU A 207 -1.39 2.24 5.25
C LEU A 207 -0.86 2.43 6.68
N SER A 208 -1.07 3.60 7.28
CA SER A 208 -0.69 3.87 8.68
C SER A 208 -1.37 2.91 9.66
N LYS A 209 -2.66 2.62 9.48
CA LYS A 209 -3.42 1.65 10.27
C LYS A 209 -2.76 0.27 10.25
N TRP A 210 -2.41 -0.21 9.06
CA TRP A 210 -1.79 -1.53 8.91
C TRP A 210 -0.33 -1.56 9.34
N MET A 211 0.42 -0.47 9.16
CA MET A 211 1.77 -0.37 9.71
C MET A 211 1.78 -0.35 11.24
N PHE A 212 0.75 0.22 11.87
CA PHE A 212 0.65 0.25 13.34
C PHE A 212 0.42 -1.12 13.98
N SER A 213 -0.10 -2.09 13.21
CA SER A 213 -0.19 -3.49 13.65
C SER A 213 1.14 -4.25 13.60
N ASP A 214 2.25 -3.60 13.22
CA ASP A 214 3.58 -4.21 13.07
C ASP A 214 3.55 -5.53 12.27
N PRO A 215 3.03 -5.54 11.03
CA PRO A 215 2.89 -6.76 10.26
C PRO A 215 4.25 -7.28 9.79
N ASP A 216 4.42 -8.59 9.83
CA ASP A 216 5.53 -9.29 9.17
C ASP A 216 5.28 -9.43 7.67
N VAL A 217 4.01 -9.53 7.27
CA VAL A 217 3.57 -9.55 5.86
C VAL A 217 2.46 -8.53 5.64
N LEU A 218 2.70 -7.60 4.71
CA LEU A 218 1.71 -6.63 4.27
C LEU A 218 1.30 -6.92 2.83
N ILE A 219 0.05 -7.35 2.65
CA ILE A 219 -0.57 -7.54 1.34
C ILE A 219 -1.18 -6.21 0.91
N LEU A 220 -0.82 -5.74 -0.29
CA LEU A 220 -1.33 -4.50 -0.87
C LEU A 220 -2.14 -4.83 -2.12
N ASP A 221 -3.42 -4.51 -2.11
CA ASP A 221 -4.33 -4.74 -3.22
C ASP A 221 -4.63 -3.44 -3.93
N GLU A 222 -4.18 -3.33 -5.19
CA GLU A 222 -4.20 -2.13 -6.02
C GLU A 222 -3.97 -0.81 -5.25
N PRO A 223 -2.85 -0.69 -4.49
CA PRO A 223 -2.65 0.39 -3.51
C PRO A 223 -2.53 1.78 -4.15
N THR A 224 -2.41 1.86 -5.47
CA THR A 224 -2.30 3.09 -6.25
C THR A 224 -3.66 3.59 -6.77
N ARG A 225 -4.75 2.84 -6.57
CA ARG A 225 -6.07 3.20 -7.10
C ARG A 225 -6.62 4.49 -6.46
N GLY A 226 -7.04 5.42 -7.32
CA GLY A 226 -7.64 6.68 -6.89
C GLY A 226 -6.66 7.66 -6.23
N ILE A 227 -5.37 7.52 -6.54
CA ILE A 227 -4.34 8.51 -6.31
C ILE A 227 -3.86 8.95 -7.69
N ASP A 228 -4.03 10.22 -8.04
CA ASP A 228 -3.32 10.79 -9.19
C ASP A 228 -1.83 10.56 -8.98
N VAL A 229 -1.13 10.12 -10.02
CA VAL A 229 0.31 9.86 -10.00
C VAL A 229 1.09 11.18 -9.93
N ALA A 230 0.79 12.04 -8.95
CA ALA A 230 1.56 13.22 -8.62
C ALA A 230 2.80 12.77 -7.83
N PRO A 231 4.03 12.98 -8.34
CA PRO A 231 5.23 12.59 -7.63
C PRO A 231 5.30 13.33 -6.29
N SER A 232 5.59 12.60 -5.22
CA SER A 232 6.03 13.20 -3.96
C SER A 232 7.29 14.01 -4.22
N SER A 233 7.19 15.34 -4.28
CA SER A 233 8.32 16.24 -4.39
C SER A 233 9.15 16.18 -3.11
N ARG A 234 10.13 15.28 -3.03
CA ARG A 234 11.20 15.36 -2.05
C ARG A 234 12.17 16.43 -2.58
N SER A 235 11.93 17.68 -2.19
CA SER A 235 12.85 18.78 -2.49
C SER A 235 14.14 18.56 -1.69
N THR A 236 15.13 17.94 -2.31
CA THR A 236 16.52 18.06 -1.88
C THR A 236 17.00 19.43 -2.37
N ARG A 237 16.89 20.46 -1.52
CA ARG A 237 17.64 21.70 -1.73
C ARG A 237 19.11 21.43 -1.44
N SER A 238 19.89 21.13 -2.46
CA SER A 238 21.33 21.39 -2.47
C SER A 238 21.55 22.71 -3.18
N SER A 239 21.96 23.73 -2.43
CA SER A 239 22.38 25.03 -2.96
C SER A 239 23.62 24.86 -3.85
N PRO A 240 23.69 25.43 -5.06
CA PRO A 240 24.93 25.49 -5.81
C PRO A 240 25.83 26.58 -5.20
N SER A 241 27.02 26.18 -4.74
CA SER A 241 28.12 27.10 -4.46
C SER A 241 28.55 27.80 -5.75
N SER A 242 28.54 29.14 -5.76
CA SER A 242 29.08 29.94 -6.85
C SER A 242 30.61 29.77 -6.96
N PRO A 243 31.20 29.74 -8.16
CA PRO A 243 32.66 29.72 -8.32
C PRO A 243 33.27 31.09 -8.00
N PRO A 244 34.54 31.15 -7.57
CA PRO A 244 35.19 32.40 -7.19
C PRO A 244 35.50 33.26 -8.42
N LYS A 245 35.31 34.58 -8.27
CA LYS A 245 35.72 35.61 -9.24
C LYS A 245 37.25 35.69 -9.29
N GLU A 246 37.82 35.55 -10.48
CA GLU A 246 39.19 35.98 -10.76
C GLU A 246 39.32 37.50 -10.51
N LYS A 247 40.31 37.87 -9.71
CA LYS A 247 40.81 39.24 -9.62
C LYS A 247 41.74 39.48 -10.80
N GLN A 248 41.35 40.36 -11.72
CA GLN A 248 42.29 41.13 -12.51
C GLN A 248 42.78 42.30 -11.66
N SER A 249 44.10 42.42 -11.51
CA SER A 249 44.74 43.71 -11.25
C SER A 249 46.24 43.62 -11.54
N SER A 250 46.64 44.47 -12.50
CA SER A 250 47.98 45.00 -12.82
C SER A 250 48.90 44.15 -13.68
#